data_AF-A0A8D8ZDY7-F1
#
_entry.id   AF-A0A8D8ZDY7-F1
#
_cell.length_a   1.000
_cell.length_b   1.000
_cell.length_c   1.000
_cell.angle_alpha   90.00
_cell.angle_beta   90.00
_cell.angle_gamma   90.00
#
_symmetry.space_group_name_H-M   'P 1'
#
loop_
_entity.id
_entity.type
_entity.pdbx_description
1 polymer ?
#
loop_
_entity_poly.entity_id
_entity_poly.type
_entity_poly.pdbx_seq_one_letter_code
_entity_poly.pdbx_strand_id
1 'polypeptide(L)'
;MGGPSMSSTALMIVNVVDVPELTPEENPSPMFAHRYYELEVEENCAVPLELLALNVSDEHRDKLYNMKFSIAPNEHNEYFTVDHYNGSLYLVTSPDREQIEELTVTVRVDKISRRGKTLQMIYPLGPESLNNLGKRESDVNSNYIILL
;
A
#
# COMPACT_ATOMS: atom_id res chain seq x y z
N MET A 1 -8.92 -15.20 -41.35
CA MET A 1 -10.30 -15.25 -40.84
C MET A 1 -10.18 -15.66 -39.38
N GLY A 2 -9.91 -14.71 -38.49
CA GLY A 2 -9.89 -14.95 -37.05
C GLY A 2 -11.34 -14.94 -36.57
N GLY A 3 -11.80 -16.05 -35.99
CA GLY A 3 -13.13 -16.10 -35.38
C GLY A 3 -13.14 -15.20 -34.15
N PRO A 4 -14.23 -14.45 -33.88
CA PRO A 4 -14.31 -13.61 -32.71
C PRO A 4 -14.16 -14.46 -31.44
N SER A 5 -13.34 -13.98 -30.50
CA SER A 5 -13.41 -14.45 -29.11
C SER A 5 -14.83 -14.23 -28.61
N MET A 6 -15.46 -15.27 -28.05
CA MET A 6 -16.89 -15.30 -27.72
C MET A 6 -17.25 -14.58 -26.41
N SER A 7 -16.32 -13.83 -25.82
CA SER A 7 -16.55 -13.11 -24.57
C SER A 7 -16.03 -11.69 -24.71
N SER A 8 -16.82 -10.74 -24.22
CA SER A 8 -16.54 -9.30 -24.22
C SER A 8 -16.08 -8.79 -22.85
N THR A 9 -15.67 -9.70 -21.97
CA THR A 9 -15.39 -9.44 -20.55
C THR A 9 -14.13 -10.16 -20.10
N ALA A 10 -13.34 -9.48 -19.28
CA ALA A 10 -12.19 -10.05 -18.58
C ALA A 10 -12.54 -10.28 -17.09
N LEU A 11 -11.99 -11.34 -16.50
CA LEU A 11 -12.15 -11.62 -15.08
C LEU A 11 -11.13 -10.77 -14.30
N MET A 12 -11.58 -10.13 -13.23
CA MET A 12 -10.74 -9.33 -12.37
C MET A 12 -10.85 -9.77 -10.91
N ILE A 13 -9.70 -10.07 -10.30
CA ILE A 13 -9.56 -10.47 -8.91
C ILE A 13 -8.85 -9.36 -8.13
N VAL A 14 -9.55 -8.80 -7.16
CA VAL A 14 -9.02 -7.78 -6.26
C VAL A 14 -8.75 -8.41 -4.92
N ASN A 15 -7.47 -8.55 -4.58
CA ASN A 15 -7.04 -8.96 -3.27
C ASN A 15 -6.82 -7.73 -2.39
N VAL A 16 -7.23 -7.83 -1.12
CA VAL A 16 -7.01 -6.77 -0.15
C VAL A 16 -6.26 -7.36 1.04
N VAL A 17 -5.11 -6.76 1.33
CA VAL A 17 -4.21 -7.22 2.39
C VAL A 17 -4.13 -6.14 3.45
N ASP A 18 -4.52 -6.51 4.66
CA ASP A 18 -4.22 -5.74 5.86
C ASP A 18 -2.71 -5.75 6.07
N VAL A 19 -2.08 -4.60 6.28
CA VAL A 19 -0.75 -4.60 6.92
C VAL A 19 -1.03 -4.73 8.40
N PRO A 20 -0.71 -5.89 9.00
CA PRO A 20 -1.07 -6.08 10.36
C PRO A 20 -0.05 -5.30 11.21
N GLU A 21 -0.50 -4.29 11.95
CA GLU A 21 0.19 -3.96 13.19
C GLU A 21 -0.06 -5.11 14.16
N LEU A 22 0.63 -6.25 13.94
CA LEU A 22 0.70 -7.32 14.92
C LEU A 22 1.52 -6.79 16.10
N THR A 23 0.87 -6.05 16.98
CA THR A 23 1.22 -6.22 18.38
C THR A 23 0.56 -7.53 18.82
N PRO A 24 1.29 -8.47 19.47
CA PRO A 24 0.74 -9.74 19.94
C PRO A 24 -0.46 -9.63 20.89
N GLU A 25 -0.85 -8.41 21.25
CA GLU A 25 -1.77 -8.06 22.33
C GLU A 25 -3.12 -7.54 21.82
N GLU A 26 -3.23 -7.20 20.52
CA GLU A 26 -4.47 -6.76 19.90
C GLU A 26 -5.12 -7.92 19.13
N ASN A 27 -6.36 -8.26 19.49
CA ASN A 27 -7.20 -9.18 18.73
C ASN A 27 -7.38 -8.60 17.31
N PRO A 28 -6.82 -9.21 16.24
CA PRO A 28 -6.82 -8.59 14.93
C PRO A 28 -8.21 -8.74 14.32
N SER A 29 -9.07 -7.76 14.57
CA SER A 29 -10.32 -7.65 13.85
C SER A 29 -10.02 -7.17 12.42
N PRO A 30 -10.56 -7.85 11.39
CA PRO A 30 -10.17 -7.62 10.01
C PRO A 30 -10.54 -6.20 9.59
N MET A 31 -9.61 -5.50 8.93
CA MET A 31 -9.87 -4.10 8.59
C MET A 31 -10.89 -3.96 7.46
N PHE A 32 -11.01 -4.97 6.60
CA PHE A 32 -11.98 -5.01 5.51
C PHE A 32 -13.04 -6.07 5.75
N ALA A 33 -14.26 -5.81 5.25
CA ALA A 33 -15.36 -6.77 5.29
C ALA A 33 -15.05 -8.07 4.53
N HIS A 34 -14.29 -7.98 3.44
CA HIS A 34 -13.87 -9.10 2.61
C HIS A 34 -12.38 -9.01 2.31
N ARG A 35 -11.71 -10.17 2.20
CA ARG A 35 -10.28 -10.26 1.85
C ARG A 35 -10.02 -10.23 0.34
N TYR A 36 -11.04 -10.50 -0.45
CA TYR A 36 -10.98 -10.41 -1.91
C TYR A 36 -12.34 -10.03 -2.48
N TYR A 37 -12.33 -9.47 -3.69
CA TYR A 37 -13.49 -9.16 -4.52
C TYR A 37 -13.25 -9.74 -5.91
N GLU A 38 -14.30 -10.26 -6.53
CA GLU A 38 -14.29 -10.77 -7.90
C GLU A 38 -15.22 -9.89 -8.74
N LEU A 39 -14.73 -9.41 -9.87
CA LEU A 39 -15.42 -8.49 -10.77
C LEU A 39 -15.29 -8.98 -12.21
N GLU A 40 -16.33 -8.76 -13.01
CA GLU A 40 -16.25 -8.86 -14.46
C GLU A 40 -16.21 -7.46 -15.04
N VAL A 41 -15.24 -7.19 -15.92
CA VAL A 41 -15.07 -5.88 -16.55
C VAL A 41 -15.17 -6.02 -18.06
N GLU A 42 -15.92 -5.13 -18.69
CA GLU A 42 -16.03 -5.09 -20.15
C GLU A 42 -14.68 -4.75 -20.80
N GLU A 43 -14.37 -5.44 -21.90
CA GLU A 43 -13.26 -5.09 -22.76
C GLU A 43 -13.53 -3.75 -23.45
N ASN A 44 -12.44 -3.04 -23.79
CA ASN A 44 -12.52 -1.71 -24.42
C ASN A 44 -13.36 -0.68 -23.65
N CYS A 45 -13.48 -0.85 -22.34
CA CYS A 45 -14.21 0.08 -21.48
C CYS A 45 -13.55 1.47 -21.45
N ALA A 46 -14.36 2.50 -21.18
CA ALA A 46 -13.84 3.84 -20.98
C ALA A 46 -13.08 3.92 -19.64
N VAL A 47 -11.83 4.39 -19.70
CA VAL A 47 -10.97 4.60 -18.53
C VAL A 47 -10.72 6.09 -18.28
N PRO A 48 -10.55 6.54 -17.01
CA PRO A 48 -10.56 5.73 -15.80
C PRO A 48 -11.96 5.26 -15.39
N LEU A 49 -12.07 4.01 -14.94
CA LEU A 49 -13.31 3.40 -14.45
C LEU A 49 -13.16 3.11 -12.95
N GLU A 50 -14.07 3.62 -12.13
CA GLU A 50 -14.12 3.26 -10.71
C GLU A 50 -14.67 1.83 -10.57
N LEU A 51 -13.88 0.96 -9.94
CA LEU A 51 -14.22 -0.45 -9.78
C LEU A 51 -14.92 -0.72 -8.45
N LEU A 52 -14.35 -0.16 -7.38
CA LEU A 52 -14.80 -0.38 -6.01
C LEU A 52 -14.26 0.69 -5.06
N ALA A 53 -15.07 1.02 -4.08
CA ALA A 53 -14.65 1.81 -2.92
C ALA A 53 -14.32 0.85 -1.76
N LEU A 54 -13.05 0.74 -1.40
CA LEU A 54 -12.63 -0.09 -0.27
C LEU A 54 -13.08 0.54 1.05
N ASN A 55 -14.11 -0.07 1.67
CA ASN A 55 -14.58 0.35 2.98
C ASN A 55 -13.92 -0.46 4.09
N VAL A 56 -13.39 0.26 5.08
CA VAL A 56 -12.97 -0.33 6.35
C VAL A 56 -14.19 -0.73 7.20
N SER A 57 -14.08 -1.77 8.01
CA SER A 57 -15.13 -2.20 8.93
C SER A 57 -15.49 -1.09 9.91
N ASP A 58 -16.73 -1.10 10.44
CA ASP A 58 -17.26 -0.01 11.26
C ASP A 58 -16.39 0.31 12.50
N GLU A 59 -15.71 -0.68 13.04
CA GLU A 59 -14.76 -0.59 14.17
C GLU A 59 -13.45 0.16 13.85
N HIS A 60 -13.12 0.36 12.57
CA HIS A 60 -11.90 1.04 12.12
C HIS A 60 -12.19 2.29 11.27
N ARG A 61 -13.46 2.66 11.05
CA ARG A 61 -13.85 3.86 10.28
C ARG A 61 -13.29 5.15 10.87
N ASP A 62 -13.24 5.23 12.20
CA ASP A 62 -12.61 6.33 12.91
C ASP A 62 -11.10 6.37 12.68
N LYS A 63 -10.41 5.26 12.38
CA LYS A 63 -8.96 5.24 12.15
C LYS A 63 -8.55 5.52 10.71
N LEU A 64 -9.51 5.56 9.78
CA LEU A 64 -9.27 5.72 8.34
C LEU A 64 -8.43 6.96 8.00
N TYR A 65 -8.60 8.06 8.73
CA TYR A 65 -7.84 9.30 8.51
C TYR A 65 -6.32 9.18 8.77
N ASN A 66 -5.91 8.14 9.50
CA ASN A 66 -4.52 7.82 9.78
C ASN A 66 -4.00 6.66 8.92
N MET A 67 -4.69 6.30 7.86
CA MET A 67 -4.35 5.19 6.98
C MET A 67 -4.05 5.68 5.57
N LYS A 68 -3.24 4.92 4.83
CA LYS A 68 -2.95 5.14 3.43
C LYS A 68 -3.13 3.86 2.64
N PHE A 69 -3.87 3.96 1.55
CA PHE A 69 -4.03 2.88 0.58
C PHE A 69 -2.88 2.91 -0.43
N SER A 70 -2.39 1.74 -0.81
CA SER A 70 -1.40 1.58 -1.86
C SER A 70 -1.58 0.26 -2.61
N ILE A 71 -1.12 0.19 -3.86
CA ILE A 71 -1.11 -1.07 -4.61
C ILE A 71 0.24 -1.77 -4.37
N ALA A 72 0.18 -3.03 -3.95
CA ALA A 72 1.35 -3.87 -3.84
C ALA A 72 1.91 -4.18 -5.24
N PRO A 73 3.24 -4.17 -5.44
CA PRO A 73 3.84 -4.50 -6.73
C PRO A 73 3.40 -5.87 -7.26
N ASN A 74 2.86 -5.89 -8.47
CA ASN A 74 2.60 -7.08 -9.26
C ASN A 74 2.74 -6.78 -10.77
N GLU A 75 2.50 -7.80 -11.59
CA GLU A 75 2.59 -7.76 -13.07
C GLU A 75 1.51 -6.90 -13.75
N HIS A 76 0.40 -6.61 -13.06
CA HIS A 76 -0.76 -5.86 -13.60
C HIS A 76 -0.88 -4.44 -13.02
N ASN A 77 0.12 -3.96 -12.29
CA ASN A 77 0.07 -2.65 -11.61
C ASN A 77 -0.29 -1.49 -12.55
N GLU A 78 0.11 -1.55 -13.81
CA GLU A 78 -0.16 -0.55 -14.85
C GLU A 78 -1.64 -0.40 -15.23
N TYR A 79 -2.47 -1.39 -14.88
CA TYR A 79 -3.91 -1.34 -15.11
C TYR A 79 -4.66 -0.60 -14.01
N PHE A 80 -4.03 -0.34 -12.86
CA PHE A 80 -4.72 0.07 -11.64
C PHE A 80 -4.15 1.34 -11.00
N THR A 81 -5.03 2.11 -10.38
CA THR A 81 -4.65 3.13 -9.40
C THR A 81 -5.60 3.10 -8.22
N VAL A 82 -5.12 3.54 -7.05
CA VAL A 82 -5.93 3.65 -5.83
C VAL A 82 -5.80 5.05 -5.25
N ASP A 83 -6.94 5.63 -4.87
CA ASP A 83 -6.94 6.85 -4.08
C ASP A 83 -6.37 6.55 -2.69
N HIS A 84 -5.28 7.23 -2.35
CA HIS A 84 -4.52 6.96 -1.14
C HIS A 84 -5.27 7.31 0.15
N TYR A 85 -6.34 8.11 0.09
CA TYR A 85 -7.08 8.60 1.25
C TYR A 85 -8.39 7.85 1.48
N ASN A 86 -9.13 7.58 0.42
CA ASN A 86 -10.47 6.97 0.54
C ASN A 86 -10.53 5.51 0.05
N GLY A 87 -9.45 4.98 -0.54
CA GLY A 87 -9.38 3.58 -0.96
C GLY A 87 -10.19 3.25 -2.21
N SER A 88 -10.65 4.25 -2.98
CA SER A 88 -11.31 4.02 -4.27
C SER A 88 -10.29 3.47 -5.25
N LEU A 89 -10.56 2.27 -5.77
CA LEU A 89 -9.73 1.58 -6.76
C LEU A 89 -10.32 1.82 -8.15
N TYR A 90 -9.45 2.17 -9.08
CA TYR A 90 -9.80 2.47 -10.45
C TYR A 90 -8.99 1.62 -11.42
N LEU A 91 -9.65 1.24 -12.51
CA LEU A 91 -9.00 0.79 -13.72
C LEU A 91 -8.57 2.00 -14.54
N VAL A 92 -7.30 2.06 -14.93
CA VAL A 92 -6.73 3.17 -15.74
C VAL A 92 -6.29 2.74 -17.12
N THR A 93 -6.21 1.43 -17.37
CA THR A 93 -5.93 0.83 -18.67
C THR A 93 -7.01 -0.21 -18.95
N SER A 94 -7.67 -0.13 -20.11
CA SER A 94 -8.68 -1.12 -20.48
C SER A 94 -8.02 -2.48 -20.73
N PRO A 95 -8.58 -3.60 -20.19
CA PRO A 95 -8.12 -4.92 -20.56
C PRO A 95 -8.45 -5.23 -22.02
N ASP A 96 -7.60 -6.06 -22.61
CA ASP A 96 -7.83 -6.77 -23.87
C ASP A 96 -7.74 -8.27 -23.55
N ARG A 97 -8.86 -8.98 -23.64
CA ARG A 97 -8.93 -10.40 -23.25
C ARG A 97 -8.04 -11.28 -24.12
N GLU A 98 -7.79 -10.91 -25.36
CA GLU A 98 -6.88 -11.67 -26.23
C GLU A 98 -5.43 -11.64 -25.70
N GLN A 99 -5.11 -10.66 -24.85
CA GLN A 99 -3.81 -10.50 -24.22
C GLN A 99 -3.81 -10.95 -22.75
N ILE A 100 -4.91 -10.71 -22.03
CA ILE A 100 -5.01 -10.99 -20.60
C ILE A 100 -6.40 -11.47 -20.20
N GLU A 101 -6.50 -12.74 -19.82
CA GLU A 101 -7.78 -13.36 -19.42
C GLU A 101 -8.17 -13.03 -17.97
N GLU A 102 -7.17 -12.82 -17.11
CA GLU A 102 -7.35 -12.55 -15.68
C GLU A 102 -6.45 -11.39 -15.24
N LEU A 103 -7.05 -10.40 -14.60
CA LEU A 103 -6.35 -9.29 -13.97
C LEU A 103 -6.38 -9.44 -12.45
N THR A 104 -5.22 -9.40 -11.82
CA THR A 104 -5.10 -9.41 -10.36
C THR A 104 -4.48 -8.12 -9.84
N VAL A 105 -5.05 -7.56 -8.77
CA VAL A 105 -4.46 -6.44 -8.01
C VAL A 105 -4.46 -6.74 -6.52
N THR A 106 -3.43 -6.29 -5.81
CA THR A 106 -3.39 -6.39 -4.34
C THR A 106 -3.31 -5.00 -3.74
N VAL A 107 -4.34 -4.60 -2.99
CA VAL A 107 -4.37 -3.32 -2.27
C VAL A 107 -3.93 -3.53 -0.84
N ARG A 108 -3.07 -2.64 -0.34
CA ARG A 108 -2.56 -2.59 1.03
C ARG A 108 -3.05 -1.33 1.74
N VAL A 109 -3.23 -1.45 3.04
CA VAL A 109 -3.40 -0.29 3.93
C VAL A 109 -2.28 -0.24 4.96
N ASP A 110 -1.62 0.90 5.00
CA ASP A 110 -0.57 1.21 5.97
C ASP A 110 -1.00 2.35 6.88
N LYS A 111 -0.61 2.31 8.16
CA LYS A 111 -0.75 3.49 9.03
C LYS A 111 0.19 4.58 8.55
N ILE A 112 -0.28 5.83 8.59
CA ILE A 112 0.55 7.02 8.36
C ILE A 112 1.48 7.18 9.56
N SER A 113 2.57 6.43 9.57
CA SER A 113 3.58 6.50 10.62
C SER A 113 4.48 7.71 10.41
N ARG A 114 4.63 8.53 11.47
CA ARG A 114 5.72 9.52 11.57
C ARG A 114 7.05 8.86 11.94
N ARG A 115 7.05 7.59 12.34
CA ARG A 115 8.26 6.83 12.71
C ARG A 115 8.91 6.30 11.43
N GLY A 116 9.71 7.14 10.79
CA GLY A 116 10.44 6.77 9.58
C GLY A 116 11.13 7.92 8.86
N LYS A 117 10.72 9.18 9.10
CA LYS A 117 11.51 10.34 8.69
C LYS A 117 12.37 10.80 9.87
N THR A 118 13.47 10.10 10.13
CA THR A 118 14.59 10.77 10.79
C THR A 118 14.99 11.90 9.86
N LEU A 119 14.62 13.14 10.20
CA LEU A 119 15.17 14.34 9.57
C LEU A 119 16.68 14.31 9.83
N GLN A 120 17.47 13.76 8.91
CA GLN A 120 18.92 13.95 8.94
C GLN A 120 19.20 15.39 8.52
N MET A 121 19.29 16.26 9.52
CA MET A 121 19.89 17.58 9.34
C MET A 121 21.40 17.35 9.16
N ILE A 122 21.88 17.34 7.92
CA ILE A 122 23.32 17.48 7.65
C ILE A 122 23.66 18.94 7.95
N TYR A 123 23.94 19.25 9.22
CA TYR A 123 24.43 20.57 9.59
C TYR A 123 25.87 20.69 9.07
N PRO A 124 26.23 21.75 8.33
CA PRO A 124 27.63 21.96 7.97
C PRO A 124 28.43 22.18 9.26
N LEU A 125 29.24 21.20 9.63
CA LEU A 125 30.15 21.32 10.75
C LEU A 125 31.26 22.31 10.34
N GLY A 126 31.11 23.56 10.76
CA GLY A 126 32.22 24.51 10.74
C GLY A 126 33.34 24.02 11.68
N PRO A 127 34.60 24.46 11.46
CA PRO A 127 35.77 23.98 12.21
C PRO A 127 35.65 24.12 13.74
N GLU A 128 34.80 25.01 14.23
CA GLU A 128 34.54 25.18 15.67
C GLU A 128 33.72 24.05 16.32
N SER A 129 33.03 23.23 15.51
CA SER A 129 32.14 22.16 16.00
C SER A 129 32.91 20.93 16.49
N LEU A 130 34.18 20.77 16.08
CA LEU A 130 35.06 19.68 16.50
C LEU A 130 35.57 19.86 17.94
N ASN A 131 35.64 21.10 18.44
CA ASN A 131 36.15 21.40 19.77
C ASN A 131 35.21 21.02 20.91
N ASN A 132 33.92 20.77 20.61
CA ASN A 132 32.91 20.45 21.63
C ASN A 132 32.49 18.96 21.66
N LEU A 133 33.06 18.11 20.80
CA LEU A 133 32.73 16.67 20.75
C LEU A 133 33.44 15.82 21.82
N GLY A 134 34.44 16.36 22.52
CA GLY A 134 35.21 15.65 23.56
C GLY A 134 34.75 15.84 25.01
N LYS A 135 33.58 16.43 25.26
CA LYS A 135 33.17 16.84 26.63
C LYS A 135 31.79 16.38 27.11
N ARG A 136 31.23 15.33 26.51
CA ARG A 136 30.02 14.67 27.03
C ARG A 136 30.19 13.16 27.08
N GLU A 137 31.12 12.70 27.93
CA GLU A 137 30.97 11.42 28.60
C GLU A 137 30.31 11.69 29.95
N SER A 138 29.06 11.27 30.10
CA SER A 138 28.41 10.79 31.34
C SER A 138 26.95 10.55 31.01
N ASP A 139 26.48 9.34 31.31
CA ASP A 139 25.09 8.91 31.29
C ASP A 139 24.44 8.67 29.92
N VAL A 140 24.69 7.51 29.30
CA VAL A 140 23.62 6.53 29.04
C VAL A 140 24.21 5.11 29.04
N ASN A 141 23.53 4.27 29.81
CA ASN A 141 23.79 2.89 30.16
C ASN A 141 23.70 1.92 28.95
N SER A 142 24.63 0.96 28.94
CA SER A 142 24.61 -0.40 28.38
C SER A 142 23.67 -0.74 27.21
N ASN A 143 24.26 -1.08 26.06
CA ASN A 143 24.23 -2.42 25.44
C ASN A 143 24.56 -2.30 23.94
N TYR A 144 25.54 -3.07 23.47
CA TYR A 144 25.51 -3.96 22.29
C TYR A 144 26.95 -4.27 21.82
N ILE A 145 27.13 -5.54 21.49
CA ILE A 145 28.37 -6.33 21.42
C ILE A 145 29.16 -6.04 20.13
N ILE A 146 30.49 -5.98 20.24
CA ILE A 146 31.42 -5.96 19.11
C ILE A 146 31.59 -7.40 18.61
N LEU A 147 31.40 -7.63 17.30
CA LEU A 147 31.96 -8.80 16.60
C LEU A 147 33.09 -8.30 15.70
N LEU A 148 34.21 -9.02 15.76
CA LEU A 148 35.54 -8.71 15.22
C LEU A 148 35.54 -8.44 13.70
#